data_AF-A0A957SB80-F1
#
_entry.id   AF-A0A957SB80-F1
#
_cell.length_a   1.000
_cell.length_b   1.000
_cell.length_c   1.000
_cell.angle_alpha   90.00
_cell.angle_beta   90.00
_cell.angle_gamma   90.00
#
_symmetry.space_group_name_H-M   'P 1'
#
loop_
_entity.id
_entity.type
_entity.pdbx_description
1 polymer ?
#
loop_
_entity_poly.entity_id
_entity_poly.type
_entity_poly.pdbx_seq_one_letter_code
_entity_poly.pdbx_strand_id
1 'polypeptide(L)'
;MTQQAKGTFEIDLKPLSEPNSVDGATLGRMSINKQFHGDLTGTGKGEMLSAMTAVEGSAGYVAIEHVSGSLHGRTGSFVFQHVGIMNRGEQQLTITVVPDSGAGELVGISGSFTIDIVDGQHQYIFTYSLGA
;
A
#
# COMPACT_ATOMS: atom_id res chain seq x y z
N MET A 1 7.34 -17.65 -12.46
CA MET A 1 7.73 -18.28 -11.16
C MET A 1 7.38 -17.31 -10.05
N THR A 2 6.87 -17.80 -8.91
CA THR A 2 6.57 -16.96 -7.74
C THR A 2 7.84 -16.67 -6.94
N GLN A 3 7.99 -15.43 -6.49
CA GLN A 3 9.13 -14.91 -5.75
C GLN A 3 8.64 -14.14 -4.52
N GLN A 4 9.50 -13.99 -3.52
CA GLN A 4 9.25 -13.14 -2.35
C GLN A 4 10.34 -12.08 -2.25
N ALA A 5 9.94 -10.81 -2.21
CA ALA A 5 10.78 -9.67 -1.86
C ALA A 5 10.44 -9.22 -0.43
N LYS A 6 11.44 -8.85 0.36
CA LYS A 6 11.29 -8.40 1.74
C LYS A 6 12.06 -7.11 1.98
N GLY A 7 11.59 -6.36 2.96
CA GLY A 7 12.28 -5.14 3.36
C GLY A 7 11.44 -4.27 4.27
N THR A 8 11.76 -2.99 4.29
CA THR A 8 11.10 -1.98 5.11
C THR A 8 10.63 -0.81 4.24
N PHE A 9 9.70 -0.03 4.77
CA PHE A 9 9.37 1.25 4.16
C PHE A 9 9.07 2.31 5.20
N GLU A 10 9.28 3.56 4.80
CA GLU A 10 8.81 4.73 5.51
C GLU A 10 7.59 5.28 4.78
N ILE A 11 6.67 5.90 5.53
CA ILE A 11 5.44 6.48 4.99
C ILE A 11 5.21 7.88 5.56
N ASP A 12 4.89 8.81 4.68
CA ASP A 12 4.44 10.18 4.98
C ASP A 12 3.03 10.35 4.40
N LEU A 13 2.05 10.57 5.28
CA LEU A 13 0.66 10.82 4.92
C LEU A 13 0.30 12.27 5.18
N LYS A 14 -0.23 12.97 4.17
CA LYS A 14 -0.68 14.37 4.33
C LYS A 14 -2.13 14.55 3.92
N PRO A 15 -2.98 15.19 4.75
CA PRO A 15 -4.33 15.56 4.37
C PRO A 15 -4.35 16.34 3.04
N LEU A 16 -5.25 15.98 2.14
CA LEU A 16 -5.48 16.67 0.86
C LEU A 16 -6.74 17.53 0.86
N SER A 17 -7.57 17.41 1.89
CA SER A 17 -8.76 18.22 2.13
C SER A 17 -9.13 18.14 3.60
N GLU A 18 -9.93 19.10 4.06
CA GLU A 18 -10.56 19.01 5.38
C GLU A 18 -11.40 17.73 5.48
N PRO A 19 -11.32 16.99 6.59
CA PRO A 19 -12.18 15.85 6.83
C PRO A 19 -13.66 16.26 6.86
N ASN A 20 -14.53 15.38 6.36
CA ASN A 20 -15.97 15.60 6.39
C ASN A 20 -16.62 14.64 7.39
N SER A 21 -17.23 15.17 8.43
CA SER A 21 -17.90 14.38 9.47
C SER A 21 -19.42 14.41 9.30
N VAL A 22 -20.02 13.25 9.06
CA VAL A 22 -21.48 13.09 8.86
C VAL A 22 -21.94 11.85 9.63
N ASP A 23 -23.03 11.97 10.39
CA ASP A 23 -23.68 10.85 11.10
C ASP A 23 -22.74 9.95 11.94
N GLY A 24 -21.74 10.56 12.59
CA GLY A 24 -20.78 9.84 13.44
C GLY A 24 -19.66 9.13 12.70
N ALA A 25 -19.51 9.34 11.39
CA ALA A 25 -18.35 8.91 10.62
C ALA A 25 -17.59 10.13 10.08
N THR A 26 -16.25 10.07 10.16
CA THR A 26 -15.34 11.07 9.62
C THR A 26 -14.68 10.52 8.36
N LEU A 27 -14.93 11.16 7.22
CA LEU A 27 -14.32 10.84 5.95
C LEU A 27 -13.06 11.68 5.72
N GLY A 28 -11.96 11.03 5.32
CA GLY A 28 -10.68 11.67 5.05
C GLY A 28 -10.14 11.40 3.67
N ARG A 29 -9.33 12.31 3.15
CA ARG A 29 -8.50 12.11 1.95
C ARG A 29 -7.06 12.49 2.24
N MET A 30 -6.13 11.60 1.95
CA MET A 30 -4.71 11.79 2.22
C MET A 30 -3.86 11.47 1.00
N SER A 31 -2.76 12.19 0.82
CA SER A 31 -1.67 11.77 -0.06
C SER A 31 -0.81 10.74 0.64
N ILE A 32 -0.23 9.84 -0.14
CA ILE A 32 0.72 8.82 0.29
C ILE A 32 2.05 9.15 -0.37
N ASN A 33 3.10 9.26 0.44
CA ASN A 33 4.48 9.22 -0.03
C ASN A 33 5.22 8.14 0.75
N LYS A 34 5.78 7.14 0.06
CA LYS A 34 6.56 6.06 0.67
C LYS A 34 7.96 6.01 0.11
N GLN A 35 8.88 5.56 0.95
CA GLN A 35 10.23 5.19 0.57
C GLN A 35 10.46 3.72 0.94
N PHE A 36 10.67 2.87 -0.07
CA PHE A 36 10.93 1.44 0.10
C PHE A 36 12.43 1.16 0.13
N HIS A 37 12.81 0.19 0.98
CA HIS A 37 14.17 -0.30 1.16
C HIS A 37 14.20 -1.84 1.18
N GLY A 38 15.34 -2.44 0.84
CA GLY A 38 15.51 -3.90 0.79
C GLY A 38 15.41 -4.43 -0.64
N ASP A 39 14.68 -5.52 -0.84
CA ASP A 39 14.54 -6.18 -2.14
C ASP A 39 13.77 -5.32 -3.16
N LEU A 40 12.80 -4.52 -2.69
CA LEU A 40 12.22 -3.39 -3.40
C LEU A 40 12.87 -2.11 -2.88
N THR A 41 13.56 -1.38 -3.76
CA THR A 41 14.08 -0.04 -3.50
C THR A 41 13.38 0.96 -4.41
N GLY A 42 12.87 2.05 -3.85
CA GLY A 42 12.16 3.04 -4.67
C GLY A 42 11.14 3.85 -3.88
N THR A 43 10.25 4.52 -4.59
CA THR A 43 9.23 5.39 -4.00
C THR A 43 7.84 4.92 -4.36
N GLY A 44 6.91 5.16 -3.45
CA GLY A 44 5.48 4.98 -3.65
C GLY A 44 4.75 6.30 -3.54
N LYS A 45 3.87 6.61 -4.49
CA LYS A 45 3.04 7.82 -4.46
C LYS A 45 1.60 7.51 -4.78
N GLY A 46 0.68 8.02 -3.99
CA GLY A 46 -0.73 7.68 -4.14
C GLY A 46 -1.67 8.57 -3.36
N GLU A 47 -2.93 8.17 -3.36
CA GLU A 47 -3.96 8.79 -2.52
C GLU A 47 -4.74 7.71 -1.77
N MET A 48 -5.23 8.10 -0.60
CA MET A 48 -6.05 7.30 0.30
C MET A 48 -7.36 8.02 0.56
N LEU A 49 -8.46 7.27 0.55
CA LEU A 49 -9.73 7.67 1.16
C LEU A 49 -9.95 6.82 2.40
N SER A 50 -10.37 7.45 3.49
CA SER A 50 -10.65 6.78 4.76
C SER A 50 -12.03 7.14 5.30
N ALA A 51 -12.59 6.23 6.09
CA ALA A 51 -13.78 6.44 6.88
C ALA A 51 -13.49 5.94 8.31
N MET A 52 -13.53 6.85 9.28
CA MET A 52 -13.33 6.52 10.69
C MET A 52 -14.68 6.64 11.41
N THR A 53 -15.11 5.60 12.11
CA THR A 53 -16.42 5.61 12.77
C THR A 53 -16.30 6.07 14.22
N ALA A 54 -17.44 6.39 14.85
CA ALA A 54 -17.50 6.67 16.29
C ALA A 54 -17.14 5.46 17.18
N VAL A 55 -17.14 4.23 16.64
CA VAL A 55 -16.75 3.04 17.37
C VAL A 55 -15.23 2.89 17.30
N GLU A 56 -14.58 2.91 18.46
CA GLU A 56 -13.13 2.74 18.57
C GLU A 56 -12.65 1.48 17.83
N GLY A 57 -11.53 1.61 17.12
CA GLY A 57 -10.96 0.53 16.32
C GLY A 57 -11.81 0.11 15.12
N SER A 58 -12.85 0.86 14.74
CA SER A 58 -13.68 0.56 13.55
C SER A 58 -13.53 1.64 12.48
N ALA A 59 -13.02 1.24 11.32
CA ALA A 59 -12.73 2.14 10.20
C ALA A 59 -12.58 1.36 8.89
N GLY A 60 -12.59 2.07 7.78
CA GLY A 60 -12.29 1.53 6.45
C GLY A 60 -11.38 2.47 5.67
N TYR A 61 -10.61 1.93 4.74
CA TYR A 61 -9.88 2.74 3.79
C TYR A 61 -9.67 2.04 2.46
N VAL A 62 -9.44 2.84 1.42
CA VAL A 62 -8.97 2.40 0.10
C VAL A 62 -7.85 3.31 -0.36
N ALA A 63 -6.90 2.77 -1.11
CA ALA A 63 -5.83 3.57 -1.70
C ALA A 63 -5.38 2.99 -3.04
N ILE A 64 -4.86 3.87 -3.89
CA ILE A 64 -4.13 3.51 -5.11
C ILE A 64 -2.77 4.18 -5.04
N GLU A 65 -1.71 3.39 -5.26
CA GLU A 65 -0.33 3.83 -5.10
C GLU A 65 0.50 3.38 -6.30
N HIS A 66 1.12 4.35 -7.00
CA HIS A 66 2.10 4.09 -8.03
C HIS A 66 3.49 3.94 -7.40
N VAL A 67 4.11 2.78 -7.61
CA VAL A 67 5.44 2.44 -7.13
C VAL A 67 6.42 2.54 -8.29
N SER A 68 7.53 3.25 -8.08
CA SER A 68 8.64 3.35 -9.04
C SER A 68 9.95 2.99 -8.36
N GLY A 69 10.73 2.09 -8.94
CA GLY A 69 11.97 1.64 -8.32
C GLY A 69 12.63 0.43 -8.99
N SER A 70 13.39 -0.31 -8.19
CA SER A 70 14.03 -1.58 -8.55
C SER A 70 13.56 -2.69 -7.62
N LEU A 71 13.07 -3.80 -8.19
CA LEU A 71 12.63 -5.00 -7.48
C LEU A 71 13.56 -6.16 -7.85
N HIS A 72 14.33 -6.66 -6.88
CA HIS A 72 15.40 -7.64 -7.12
C HIS A 72 16.29 -7.29 -8.32
N GLY A 73 16.69 -6.02 -8.41
CA GLY A 73 17.53 -5.50 -9.49
C GLY A 73 16.81 -5.12 -10.78
N ARG A 74 15.51 -5.44 -10.94
CA ARG A 74 14.72 -5.10 -12.13
C ARG A 74 14.06 -3.73 -11.97
N THR A 75 14.38 -2.81 -12.87
CA THR A 75 13.92 -1.42 -12.81
C THR A 75 12.60 -1.24 -13.54
N GLY A 76 11.64 -0.60 -12.89
CA GLY A 76 10.34 -0.33 -13.48
C GLY A 76 9.39 0.35 -12.52
N SER A 77 8.10 0.24 -12.84
CA SER A 77 7.02 0.69 -11.99
C SER A 77 5.83 -0.25 -12.07
N PHE A 78 4.92 -0.11 -11.11
CA PHE A 78 3.63 -0.79 -11.09
C PHE A 78 2.68 -0.05 -10.13
N VAL A 79 1.42 -0.44 -10.08
CA VAL A 79 0.43 0.18 -9.18
C VAL A 79 -0.08 -0.85 -8.18
N PHE A 80 -0.15 -0.47 -6.91
CA PHE A 80 -0.87 -1.20 -5.87
C PHE A 80 -2.28 -0.63 -5.67
N GLN A 81 -3.24 -1.52 -5.42
CA GLN A 81 -4.55 -1.20 -4.86
C GLN A 81 -4.63 -1.75 -3.44
N HIS A 82 -5.16 -0.94 -2.53
CA HIS A 82 -5.34 -1.27 -1.12
C HIS A 82 -6.83 -1.28 -0.78
N VAL A 83 -7.24 -2.28 0.00
CA VAL A 83 -8.55 -2.32 0.65
C VAL A 83 -8.35 -2.76 2.10
N GLY A 84 -8.63 -1.85 3.02
CA GLY A 84 -8.50 -2.10 4.45
C GLY A 84 -9.82 -1.93 5.19
N ILE A 85 -10.09 -2.83 6.12
CA ILE A 85 -11.20 -2.70 7.06
C ILE A 85 -10.72 -3.06 8.47
N MET A 86 -11.20 -2.31 9.43
CA MET A 86 -11.02 -2.56 10.86
C MET A 86 -12.39 -2.74 11.49
N ASN A 87 -12.58 -3.85 12.19
CA ASN A 87 -13.77 -4.16 12.96
C ASN A 87 -13.38 -4.28 14.43
N ARG A 88 -13.56 -3.19 15.19
CA ARG A 88 -13.28 -3.16 16.64
C ARG A 88 -11.88 -3.68 17.00
N GLY A 89 -10.87 -3.21 16.26
CA GLY A 89 -9.48 -3.61 16.44
C GLY A 89 -9.04 -4.82 15.61
N GLU A 90 -9.97 -5.60 15.04
CA GLU A 90 -9.63 -6.65 14.09
C GLU A 90 -9.37 -6.05 12.70
N GLN A 91 -8.11 -6.06 12.27
CA GLN A 91 -7.69 -5.51 10.98
C GLN A 91 -7.67 -6.59 9.89
N GLN A 92 -8.22 -6.26 8.73
CA GLN A 92 -8.03 -6.99 7.48
C GLN A 92 -7.53 -6.03 6.42
N LEU A 93 -6.46 -6.41 5.71
CA LEU A 93 -5.84 -5.60 4.70
C LEU A 93 -5.46 -6.45 3.49
N THR A 94 -5.97 -6.08 2.32
CA THR A 94 -5.55 -6.63 1.04
C THR A 94 -4.82 -5.56 0.25
N ILE A 95 -3.59 -5.87 -0.18
CA ILE A 95 -2.81 -5.04 -1.10
C ILE A 95 -2.38 -5.90 -2.27
N THR A 96 -2.76 -5.49 -3.47
CA THR A 96 -2.53 -6.27 -4.69
C THR A 96 -1.99 -5.39 -5.80
N VAL A 97 -1.13 -5.94 -6.64
CA VAL A 97 -0.73 -5.31 -7.91
C VAL A 97 -1.97 -5.18 -8.79
N VAL A 98 -2.24 -3.98 -9.30
CA VAL A 98 -3.27 -3.75 -10.31
C VAL A 98 -2.83 -4.44 -11.60
N PRO A 99 -3.67 -5.31 -12.21
CA PRO A 99 -3.32 -6.02 -13.44
C PRO A 99 -2.81 -5.07 -14.53
N ASP A 100 -1.79 -5.52 -15.26
CA ASP A 100 -1.18 -4.82 -16.40
C ASP A 100 -0.63 -3.40 -16.09
N SER A 101 -0.49 -3.05 -14.81
CA SER A 101 0.10 -1.77 -14.41
C SER A 101 1.63 -1.74 -14.46
N GLY A 102 2.27 -2.91 -14.62
CA GLY A 102 3.71 -3.05 -14.68
C GLY A 102 4.32 -2.38 -15.90
N ALA A 103 5.42 -1.65 -15.72
CA ALA A 103 6.18 -0.98 -16.78
C ALA A 103 7.69 -1.23 -16.63
N GLY A 104 8.45 -0.97 -17.71
CA GLY A 104 9.89 -1.24 -17.76
C GLY A 104 10.19 -2.73 -17.67
N GLU A 105 11.14 -3.12 -16.83
CA GLU A 105 11.49 -4.53 -16.61
C GLU A 105 10.48 -5.28 -15.72
N LEU A 106 9.42 -4.60 -15.29
CA LEU A 106 8.34 -5.14 -14.44
C LEU A 106 7.01 -5.32 -15.21
N VAL A 107 7.00 -5.24 -16.54
CA VAL A 107 5.83 -5.58 -17.36
C VAL A 107 5.38 -7.02 -17.06
N GLY A 108 4.07 -7.20 -16.86
CA GLY A 108 3.48 -8.51 -16.53
C GLY A 108 3.61 -8.90 -15.05
N ILE A 109 4.03 -7.98 -14.17
CA ILE A 109 4.05 -8.22 -12.73
C ILE A 109 2.63 -8.42 -12.17
N SER A 110 2.51 -9.38 -11.27
CA SER A 110 1.33 -9.65 -10.46
C SER A 110 1.77 -10.03 -9.05
N GLY A 111 0.92 -9.83 -8.05
CA GLY A 111 1.29 -10.22 -6.69
C GLY A 111 0.46 -9.55 -5.61
N SER A 112 0.78 -9.92 -4.37
CA SER A 112 0.19 -9.41 -3.15
C SER A 112 1.25 -8.94 -2.18
N PHE A 113 0.96 -7.84 -1.48
CA PHE A 113 1.87 -7.19 -0.55
C PHE A 113 1.30 -7.26 0.86
N THR A 114 2.08 -7.74 1.82
CA THR A 114 1.70 -7.77 3.24
C THR A 114 2.58 -6.83 4.03
N ILE A 115 2.01 -6.25 5.09
CA ILE A 115 2.67 -5.28 5.96
C ILE A 115 2.60 -5.82 7.38
N ASP A 116 3.73 -5.82 8.05
CA ASP A 116 3.83 -6.04 9.49
C ASP A 116 4.49 -4.83 10.15
N ILE A 117 4.17 -4.60 11.41
CA ILE A 117 4.83 -3.55 12.22
C ILE A 117 5.56 -4.25 13.35
N VAL A 118 6.88 -4.16 13.35
CA VAL A 118 7.76 -4.77 14.36
C VAL A 118 8.59 -3.65 14.96
N ASP A 119 8.51 -3.50 16.29
CA ASP A 119 9.23 -2.45 17.05
C ASP A 119 9.01 -1.02 16.49
N GLY A 120 7.81 -0.75 15.98
CA GLY A 120 7.43 0.54 15.40
C GLY A 120 7.92 0.78 13.97
N GLN A 121 8.58 -0.19 13.35
CA GLN A 121 9.01 -0.11 11.95
C GLN A 121 8.09 -0.90 11.03
N HIS A 122 7.69 -0.30 9.90
CA HIS A 122 6.95 -1.00 8.85
C HIS A 122 7.87 -1.94 8.07
N GLN A 123 7.55 -3.22 8.10
CA GLN A 123 8.16 -4.27 7.30
C GLN A 123 7.17 -4.77 6.26
N TYR A 124 7.68 -5.32 5.16
CA TYR A 124 6.84 -5.92 4.13
C TYR A 124 7.34 -7.28 3.66
N ILE A 125 6.38 -8.06 3.16
CA ILE A 125 6.62 -9.19 2.28
C ILE A 125 5.80 -8.98 1.01
N PHE A 126 6.49 -8.89 -0.12
CA PHE A 126 5.88 -8.81 -1.43
C PHE A 126 6.01 -10.16 -2.14
N THR A 127 4.91 -10.92 -2.19
CA THR A 127 4.86 -12.16 -2.96
C THR A 127 4.40 -11.82 -4.37
N TYR A 128 5.27 -12.01 -5.36
CA TYR A 128 5.01 -11.59 -6.73
C TYR A 128 5.39 -12.65 -7.75
N SER A 129 4.77 -12.58 -8.91
CA SER A 129 5.18 -13.30 -10.11
C SER A 129 5.43 -12.27 -11.20
N LEU A 130 6.50 -12.48 -11.93
CA LEU A 130 6.80 -11.78 -13.16
C LEU A 130 6.87 -12.86 -14.24
N GLY A 131 6.46 -12.52 -15.48
CA GLY A 131 6.37 -13.47 -16.60
C GLY A 131 7.56 -14.43 -16.70
N ALA A 132 7.32 -15.60 -17.30
CA ALA A 132 8.41 -16.51 -17.66
C ALA A 132 9.32 -15.86 -18.71
#